data_AF-A0A497JUU7-F1
#
_entry.id   AF-A0A497JUU7-F1
#
_cell.length_a   1.000
_cell.length_b   1.000
_cell.length_c   1.000
_cell.angle_alpha   90.00
_cell.angle_beta   90.00
_cell.angle_gamma   90.00
#
_symmetry.space_group_name_H-M   'P 1'
#
loop_
_entity.id
_entity.type
_entity.pdbx_description
1 polymer ?
#
loop_
_entity_poly.entity_id
_entity_poly.type
_entity_poly.pdbx_seq_one_letter_code
_entity_poly.pdbx_strand_id
1 'polypeptide(L)' 'MRVRLVRQFVNEELVEAVIQALQNERAVMGESVFKFEEELARYFGVKYAVTTSSGTHALQFALIAV' A
#
# COMPACT_ATOMS: atom_id res chain seq x y z
N MET A 1 11.87 31.11 8.89
CA MET A 1 11.02 30.45 7.87
C MET A 1 11.04 28.94 8.12
N ARG A 2 9.90 28.26 8.31
CA ARG A 2 9.88 26.78 8.46
C ARG A 2 9.63 26.17 7.09
N VAL A 3 10.65 25.51 6.52
CA VAL A 3 10.50 24.73 5.29
C VAL A 3 10.27 23.27 5.67
N ARG A 4 9.21 22.67 5.14
CA ARG A 4 8.95 21.23 5.30
C ARG A 4 9.77 20.46 4.27
N LEU A 5 10.55 19.48 4.72
CA LEU A 5 11.34 18.60 3.84
C LEU A 5 10.46 17.60 3.08
N VAL A 6 9.38 17.13 3.71
CA VAL A 6 8.41 16.20 3.13
C VAL A 6 7.00 16.72 3.39
N ARG A 7 6.15 16.59 2.38
CA ARG A 7 4.72 16.88 2.47
C ARG A 7 3.96 15.65 1.97
N GLN A 8 3.01 15.17 2.77
CA GLN A 8 2.08 14.15 2.31
C GLN A 8 1.16 14.77 1.25
N PHE A 9 1.02 14.07 0.12
CA PHE A 9 0.07 14.43 -0.91
C PHE A 9 -1.23 13.68 -0.63
N VAL A 10 -2.27 14.44 -0.29
CA VAL A 10 -3.62 13.93 -0.03
C VAL A 10 -4.56 14.76 -0.89
N ASN A 11 -5.12 14.15 -1.93
CA ASN A 11 -6.12 14.74 -2.80
C ASN A 11 -7.51 14.13 -2.50
N GLU A 12 -8.56 14.68 -3.13
CA GLU A 12 -9.94 14.22 -2.94
C GLU A 12 -10.12 12.74 -3.35
N GLU A 13 -9.50 12.32 -4.45
CA GLU A 13 -9.50 10.94 -4.92
C GLU A 13 -8.98 9.96 -3.85
N LEU A 14 -7.84 10.28 -3.19
CA LEU A 14 -7.30 9.44 -2.13
C LEU A 14 -8.26 9.38 -0.93
N VAL A 15 -8.90 10.49 -0.57
CA VAL A 15 -9.88 10.54 0.52
C VAL A 15 -11.08 9.65 0.21
N GLU A 16 -11.60 9.71 -1.01
CA GLU A 16 -12.71 8.86 -1.45
C GLU A 16 -12.33 7.38 -1.43
N ALA A 17 -11.14 7.02 -1.92
CA ALA A 17 -10.65 5.64 -1.88
C ALA A 17 -10.55 5.09 -0.44
N VAL A 18 -10.08 5.90 0.51
CA VAL A 18 -10.03 5.52 1.93
C VAL A 18 -11.43 5.31 2.50
N ILE A 19 -12.38 6.20 2.20
CA ILE A 19 -13.77 6.07 2.66
C ILE A 19 -14.39 4.78 2.10
N GLN A 20 -14.21 4.51 0.81
CA GLN A 20 -14.72 3.30 0.16
C GLN A 20 -14.14 2.03 0.81
N ALA A 21 -12.83 2.01 1.09
CA ALA A 21 -12.19 0.89 1.76
C ALA A 21 -12.76 0.68 3.17
N LEU A 22 -12.95 1.75 3.95
CA LEU A 22 -13.51 1.65 5.30
C LEU A 22 -14.96 1.18 5.33
N GLN A 23 -15.76 1.52 4.32
CA GLN A 23 -17.18 1.17 4.26
C GLN A 23 -17.43 -0.23 3.69
N ASN A 24 -16.65 -0.67 2.71
CA ASN A 24 -16.99 -1.82 1.89
C ASN A 24 -16.00 -2.99 2.00
N GLU A 25 -14.88 -2.83 2.70
CA GLU A 25 -13.85 -3.88 2.78
C GLU A 25 -13.71 -4.55 4.15
N ARG A 26 -12.84 -5.56 4.17
CA ARG A 26 -12.41 -6.25 5.38
C ARG A 26 -11.29 -5.46 6.05
N ALA A 27 -11.27 -5.48 7.38
CA ALA A 27 -10.23 -4.83 8.17
C ALA A 27 -8.80 -5.32 7.87
N VAL A 28 -8.66 -6.57 7.38
CA VAL A 28 -7.37 -7.16 6.98
C VAL A 28 -7.61 -8.02 5.74
N MET A 29 -6.66 -7.98 4.79
CA MET A 29 -6.72 -8.73 3.53
C MET A 29 -8.02 -8.48 2.75
N GLY A 30 -8.39 -7.20 2.60
CA GLY A 30 -9.51 -6.74 1.78
C GLY A 30 -9.24 -6.84 0.28
N GLU A 31 -10.27 -6.61 -0.54
CA GLU A 31 -10.18 -6.70 -2.00
C GLU A 31 -9.23 -5.64 -2.60
N SER A 32 -9.20 -4.42 -2.04
CA SER A 32 -8.28 -3.35 -2.45
C SER A 32 -6.83 -3.76 -2.31
N VAL A 33 -6.49 -4.54 -1.28
CA VAL A 33 -5.13 -5.04 -1.05
C VAL A 33 -4.70 -5.93 -2.21
N PHE A 34 -5.55 -6.89 -2.59
CA PHE A 34 -5.26 -7.80 -3.70
C PHE A 34 -5.18 -7.07 -5.05
N LYS A 35 -6.10 -6.13 -5.31
CA LYS A 35 -6.06 -5.30 -6.52
C LYS A 35 -4.79 -4.46 -6.59
N PHE A 36 -4.40 -3.85 -5.47
CA PHE A 36 -3.19 -3.06 -5.37
C PHE A 36 -1.93 -3.91 -5.58
N GLU A 37 -1.87 -5.12 -5.03
CA GLU A 37 -0.78 -6.06 -5.27
C GLU A 37 -0.69 -6.49 -6.74
N GLU A 38 -1.82 -6.74 -7.40
CA GLU A 38 -1.85 -7.06 -8.83
C GLU A 38 -1.35 -5.87 -9.68
N GLU A 39 -1.80 -4.65 -9.37
CA GLU A 39 -1.33 -3.43 -10.03
C GLU A 39 0.15 -3.18 -9.81
N LEU A 40 0.66 -3.37 -8.60
CA LEU A 40 2.08 -3.27 -8.29
C LEU A 40 2.90 -4.30 -9.07
N ALA A 41 2.45 -5.55 -9.12
CA ALA A 41 3.13 -6.60 -9.88
C ALA A 41 3.21 -6.24 -11.37
N ARG A 42 2.11 -5.74 -11.96
CA ARG A 42 2.08 -5.24 -13.34
C ARG A 42 3.01 -4.04 -13.54
N TYR A 43 2.98 -3.06 -12.63
CA TYR A 43 3.78 -1.84 -12.72
C TYR A 43 5.29 -2.13 -12.72
N PHE A 44 5.74 -3.04 -11.86
CA PHE A 44 7.15 -3.43 -11.76
C PHE A 44 7.56 -4.55 -12.74
N GLY A 45 6.62 -5.15 -13.47
CA GLY A 45 6.90 -6.26 -14.39
C GLY A 45 7.35 -7.53 -13.68
N VAL A 46 6.88 -7.77 -12.46
CA VAL A 46 7.21 -8.95 -11.64
C VAL A 46 6.03 -9.92 -11.56
N LYS A 47 6.31 -11.18 -11.24
CA LYS A 47 5.26 -12.21 -11.15
C LYS A 47 4.35 -12.02 -9.93
N TYR A 48 4.89 -11.52 -8.83
CA TYR A 48 4.19 -11.35 -7.55
C TYR A 48 4.63 -10.05 -6.88
N ALA A 49 3.69 -9.39 -6.22
CA ALA A 49 3.96 -8.32 -5.26
C ALA A 49 3.18 -8.64 -3.96
N VAL A 50 3.78 -8.32 -2.82
CA VAL A 50 3.18 -8.53 -1.50
C VAL A 50 3.32 -7.23 -0.71
N THR A 51 2.20 -6.72 -0.24
CA THR A 51 2.14 -5.53 0.59
C THR A 51 2.33 -5.90 2.05
N THR A 52 2.98 -5.02 2.80
CA THR A 52 3.19 -5.19 4.24
C THR A 52 2.90 -3.89 4.97
N SER A 53 2.87 -3.93 6.30
CA SER A 53 2.58 -2.75 7.13
C SER A 53 3.64 -1.65 7.06
N SER A 54 4.87 -1.97 6.61
CA SER A 54 5.96 -1.01 6.47
C SER A 54 7.13 -1.58 5.65
N GLY A 55 7.97 -0.70 5.12
CA GLY A 55 9.21 -1.12 4.44
C GLY A 55 10.13 -1.98 5.33
N THR A 56 10.22 -1.67 6.62
CA THR A 56 11.00 -2.48 7.58
C THR A 56 10.43 -3.90 7.70
N HIS A 57 9.10 -4.05 7.78
CA HIS A 57 8.46 -5.35 7.84
C HIS A 57 8.69 -6.15 6.55
N ALA A 58 8.64 -5.49 5.38
CA ALA A 58 8.97 -6.13 4.11
C ALA A 58 10.40 -6.69 4.09
N LEU A 59 11.38 -5.92 4.56
CA LEU A 59 12.77 -6.36 4.64
C LEU A 59 12.95 -7.51 5.63
N GLN A 60 12.34 -7.40 6.81
CA GLN A 60 12.38 -8.48 7.81
C GLN A 60 11.78 -9.77 7.24
N PHE A 61 10.60 -9.68 6.61
CA PHE A 61 9.93 -10.83 6.01
C PHE A 61 10.79 -11.48 4.92
N ALA A 62 11.39 -10.68 4.04
CA ALA A 62 12.29 -11.17 3.00
C ALA A 62 13.52 -11.90 3.56
N LEU A 63 14.06 -11.45 4.70
CA LEU A 63 15.22 -12.09 5.35
C LEU A 63 14.86 -13.38 6.09
N ILE A 64 13.65 -13.47 6.66
CA ILE A 64 13.17 -14.68 7.36
C ILE A 64 12.73 -15.78 6.38
N ALA A 65 12.29 -15.39 5.18
CA ALA A 65 11.78 -16.32 4.16
C ALA A 65 12.88 -17.15 3.43
N VAL A 66 14.15 -16.94 3.78
CA VAL A 66 15.33 -17.67 3.27
C VAL A 66 15.61 -18.89 4.14
#